data_AF-A0A9X8ZGG7-F1
#
_entry.id   AF-A0A9X8ZGG7-F1
#
_cell.length_a   1.000
_cell.length_b   1.000
_cell.length_c   1.000
_cell.angle_alpha   90.00
_cell.angle_beta   90.00
_cell.angle_gamma   90.00
#
_symmetry.space_group_name_H-M   'P 1'
#
loop_
_entity.id
_entity.type
_entity.pdbx_description
1 polymer ?
#
loop_
_entity_poly.entity_id
_entity_poly.type
_entity_poly.pdbx_seq_one_letter_code
_entity_poly.pdbx_strand_id
1 'polypeptide(L)'
;ADNGVGIELFEFEEPRMPIGVSCSYKGFFHICLVSDDIEKLADDIAASGGKRRSDIWNAWENKPYYLIYCEDPFGNIIELYSRSTELMYGNKD
;
A
#
# COMPACT_ATOMS: atom_id res chain seq x y z
N ALA A 1 19.36 10.22 -6.95
CA ALA A 1 18.08 10.81 -7.37
C ALA A 1 17.13 10.51 -6.23
N ASP A 2 16.64 11.54 -5.54
CA ASP A 2 15.72 11.34 -4.42
C ASP A 2 14.44 10.69 -4.97
N ASN A 3 14.02 9.60 -4.33
CA ASN A 3 12.83 8.85 -4.70
C ASN A 3 11.63 9.81 -4.63
N GLY A 4 11.09 10.19 -5.79
CA GLY A 4 9.92 11.08 -5.87
C GLY A 4 8.65 10.44 -5.31
N VAL A 5 7.52 11.10 -5.51
CA VAL A 5 6.20 10.57 -5.13
C VAL A 5 5.64 9.72 -6.27
N GLY A 6 5.15 8.53 -5.95
CA GLY A 6 4.37 7.70 -6.87
C GLY A 6 2.87 7.94 -6.74
N ILE A 7 2.13 7.77 -7.84
CA ILE A 7 0.66 7.79 -7.85
C ILE A 7 0.19 6.54 -8.59
N GLU A 8 -0.62 5.73 -7.91
CA GLU A 8 -1.33 4.61 -8.54
C GLU A 8 -2.73 5.07 -8.95
N LEU A 9 -3.09 4.82 -10.21
CA LEU A 9 -4.39 5.17 -10.78
C LEU A 9 -5.12 3.89 -11.16
N PHE A 10 -6.32 3.72 -10.60
CA PHE A 10 -7.19 2.58 -10.87
C PHE A 10 -8.47 3.04 -11.55
N GLU A 11 -8.87 2.33 -12.60
CA GLU A 11 -10.16 2.48 -13.27
C GLU A 11 -10.90 1.15 -13.18
N PHE A 12 -12.20 1.20 -12.85
CA PHE A 12 -13.07 0.04 -12.95
C PHE A 12 -13.45 -0.17 -14.42
N GLU A 13 -13.35 -1.40 -14.93
CA GLU A 13 -13.77 -1.72 -16.30
C GLU A 13 -15.24 -1.40 -16.56
N GLU A 14 -16.10 -1.63 -15.56
CA GLU A 14 -17.51 -1.24 -15.58
C GLU A 14 -17.87 -0.46 -14.30
N PRO A 15 -17.73 0.89 -14.29
CA PRO A 15 -17.97 1.68 -13.09
C PRO A 15 -19.48 1.78 -12.82
N ARG A 16 -19.99 0.98 -11.88
CA ARG A 16 -21.37 1.06 -11.40
C ARG A 16 -21.40 1.67 -10.00
N MET A 17 -22.05 2.82 -9.84
CA MET A 17 -22.29 3.42 -8.52
C MET A 17 -23.74 3.17 -8.11
N PRO A 18 -24.02 2.14 -7.28
CA PRO A 18 -25.37 1.92 -6.78
C PRO A 18 -25.82 3.11 -5.90
N ILE A 19 -26.99 3.66 -6.21
CA ILE A 19 -27.59 4.78 -5.48
C ILE A 19 -27.96 4.30 -4.07
N GLY A 20 -27.60 5.07 -3.04
CA GLY A 20 -28.03 4.82 -1.65
C GLY A 20 -27.08 3.98 -0.80
N VAL A 21 -25.99 3.45 -1.37
CA VAL A 21 -24.90 2.87 -0.58
C VAL A 21 -23.90 3.98 -0.26
N SER A 22 -23.54 4.16 1.02
CA SER A 22 -22.38 5.00 1.38
C SER A 22 -21.13 4.34 0.83
N CYS A 23 -20.84 4.63 -0.43
CA CYS A 23 -19.80 3.97 -1.20
C CYS A 23 -18.45 4.21 -0.53
N SER A 24 -17.77 3.16 -0.10
CA SER A 24 -16.40 3.17 0.44
C SER A 24 -15.35 3.57 -0.61
N TYR A 25 -15.75 3.74 -1.87
CA TYR A 25 -14.87 4.02 -3.01
C TYR A 25 -14.80 5.51 -3.40
N LYS A 26 -14.96 6.43 -2.46
CA LYS A 26 -14.81 7.88 -2.72
C LYS A 26 -13.46 8.37 -2.22
N GLY A 27 -12.51 8.63 -3.12
CA GLY A 27 -11.21 9.23 -2.80
C GLY A 27 -10.03 8.31 -3.10
N PHE A 28 -8.96 8.45 -2.32
CA PHE A 28 -7.77 7.63 -2.46
C PHE A 28 -7.98 6.26 -1.79
N PHE A 29 -7.28 5.23 -2.28
CA PHE A 29 -7.40 3.85 -1.78
C PHE A 29 -6.54 3.60 -0.54
N HIS A 30 -5.28 4.03 -0.56
CA HIS A 30 -4.32 3.88 0.53
C HIS A 30 -3.22 4.96 0.41
N ILE A 31 -2.44 5.12 1.47
CA ILE A 31 -1.14 5.82 1.42
C ILE A 31 -0.02 4.78 1.47
N CYS A 32 1.08 5.03 0.77
CA CYS A 32 2.24 4.13 0.77
C CYS A 32 3.44 4.84 1.40
N LEU A 33 4.16 4.14 2.27
CA LEU A 33 5.40 4.59 2.89
C LEU A 33 6.54 3.64 2.50
N VAL A 34 7.67 4.21 2.10
CA VAL A 34 8.90 3.43 1.84
C VAL A 34 9.72 3.38 3.11
N SER A 35 10.16 2.18 3.52
CA SER A 35 10.98 1.97 4.71
C SER A 35 12.05 0.93 4.43
N ASP A 36 13.22 1.11 5.04
CA ASP A 36 14.30 0.12 5.00
C ASP A 36 13.93 -1.16 5.77
N ASP A 37 13.09 -1.04 6.79
CA ASP A 37 12.58 -2.14 7.61
C ASP A 37 11.05 -2.03 7.72
N ILE A 38 10.37 -2.73 6.82
CA ILE A 38 8.90 -2.72 6.75
C ILE A 38 8.25 -3.60 7.83
N GLU A 39 8.94 -4.65 8.31
CA GLU A 39 8.39 -5.53 9.35
C GLU A 39 8.36 -4.81 10.69
N LYS A 40 9.49 -4.18 11.06
CA LYS A 40 9.54 -3.37 12.28
C LYS A 40 8.53 -2.23 12.23
N LEU A 41 8.41 -1.54 11.09
CA LEU A 41 7.44 -0.45 10.96
C LEU A 41 5.99 -0.94 11.06
N ALA A 42 5.67 -2.12 10.50
CA ALA A 42 4.36 -2.74 10.66
C ALA A 42 4.06 -3.09 12.12
N ASP A 43 5.04 -3.61 12.84
CA ASP A 43 4.91 -3.94 14.27
C ASP A 43 4.74 -2.66 15.12
N ASP A 44 5.48 -1.59 14.80
CA ASP A 44 5.33 -0.27 15.45
C ASP A 44 3.92 0.30 15.20
N ILE A 45 3.38 0.21 13.97
CA ILE A 45 2.01 0.61 13.64
C ILE A 45 1.01 -0.18 14.50
N ALA A 46 1.14 -1.50 14.55
CA ALA A 46 0.26 -2.35 15.36
C ALA A 46 0.33 -2.01 16.86
N ALA A 47 1.54 -1.80 17.40
CA ALA A 47 1.75 -1.42 18.80
C ALA A 47 1.15 -0.05 19.15
N SER A 48 1.02 0.85 18.16
CA SER A 48 0.44 2.19 18.31
C SER A 48 -1.08 2.25 18.17
N GLY A 49 -1.77 1.11 18.03
CA GLY A 49 -3.22 1.02 17.90
C GLY A 49 -3.74 0.81 16.47
N GLY A 50 -2.83 0.71 15.49
CA GLY A 50 -3.15 0.24 14.15
C GLY A 50 -3.25 -1.28 14.06
N LYS A 51 -3.22 -1.82 12.84
CA LYS A 51 -3.22 -3.26 12.58
C LYS A 51 -2.22 -3.61 11.49
N ARG A 52 -1.55 -4.75 11.64
CA ARG A 52 -0.89 -5.45 10.53
C ARG A 52 -1.96 -6.29 9.82
N ARG A 53 -2.26 -5.96 8.56
CA ARG A 53 -3.35 -6.56 7.77
C ARG A 53 -2.89 -7.73 6.93
N SER A 54 -1.58 -7.82 6.64
CA SER A 54 -0.98 -8.92 5.91
C SER A 54 0.34 -9.37 6.52
N ASP A 55 0.74 -10.60 6.17
CA ASP A 55 2.14 -11.01 6.27
C ASP A 55 3.00 -10.23 5.26
N ILE A 56 4.32 -10.41 5.35
CA ILE A 56 5.24 -9.88 4.33
C ILE A 56 4.99 -10.60 3.00
N TRP A 57 4.76 -9.82 1.94
CA TRP A 57 4.52 -10.34 0.61
C TRP A 57 5.66 -9.95 -0.33
N ASN A 58 6.16 -10.91 -1.11
CA ASN A 58 7.10 -10.64 -2.19
C ASN A 58 6.32 -10.30 -3.46
N ALA A 59 6.41 -9.04 -3.89
CA ALA A 59 5.69 -8.55 -5.06
C ALA A 59 6.31 -9.00 -6.39
N TRP A 60 7.52 -9.57 -6.36
CA TRP A 60 8.32 -9.89 -7.55
C TRP A 60 9.13 -11.17 -7.36
N GLU A 61 8.81 -12.23 -8.12
CA GLU A 61 9.42 -13.56 -7.98
C GLU A 61 10.96 -13.56 -7.96
N ASN A 62 11.60 -12.71 -8.76
CA ASN A 62 13.05 -12.68 -8.94
C ASN A 62 13.73 -11.45 -8.30
N LYS A 63 13.00 -10.63 -7.53
CA LYS A 63 13.55 -9.42 -6.91
C LYS A 63 13.20 -9.40 -5.42
N PRO A 64 14.11 -8.97 -4.52
CA PRO A 64 13.86 -8.91 -3.07
C PRO A 64 12.99 -7.68 -2.71
N TYR A 65 11.85 -7.56 -3.36
CA TYR A 65 10.93 -6.43 -3.28
C TYR A 65 9.71 -6.90 -2.51
N TYR A 66 9.47 -6.26 -1.37
CA TYR A 66 8.51 -6.73 -0.39
C TYR A 66 7.56 -5.62 0.00
N LEU A 67 6.34 -6.02 0.35
CA LEU A 67 5.33 -5.13 0.88
C LEU A 67 4.55 -5.73 2.03
N ILE A 68 3.97 -4.86 2.87
CA ILE A 68 3.04 -5.21 3.94
C ILE A 68 1.88 -4.22 3.90
N TYR A 69 0.66 -4.72 4.07
CA TYR A 69 -0.51 -3.89 4.33
C TYR A 69 -0.72 -3.72 5.83
N CYS A 70 -0.95 -2.49 6.22
CA CYS A 70 -1.32 -2.06 7.56
C CYS A 70 -2.61 -1.23 7.52
N GLU A 71 -3.17 -0.98 8.69
CA GLU A 71 -4.32 -0.10 8.89
C GLU A 71 -4.04 0.83 10.08
N ASP A 72 -4.40 2.10 9.98
CA ASP A 72 -4.35 3.04 11.09
C ASP A 72 -5.60 2.94 12.00
N PRO A 73 -5.63 3.60 13.17
CA PRO A 73 -6.79 3.55 14.06
C PRO A 73 -8.12 4.07 13.46
N PHE A 74 -8.06 4.82 12.35
CA PHE A 74 -9.22 5.39 11.67
C PHE A 74 -9.72 4.52 10.51
N GLY A 75 -9.03 3.41 10.22
CA GLY A 75 -9.38 2.49 9.15
C GLY A 75 -8.74 2.82 7.80
N ASN A 76 -7.81 3.79 7.74
CA ASN A 76 -7.07 4.07 6.51
C ASN A 76 -6.05 2.95 6.26
N ILE A 77 -5.93 2.52 5.01
CA ILE A 77 -4.93 1.53 4.62
C ILE A 77 -3.57 2.23 4.42
N ILE A 78 -2.54 1.62 5.01
CA ILE A 78 -1.14 2.02 4.84
C ILE A 78 -0.43 0.84 4.17
N GLU A 79 0.15 1.07 3.01
CA GLU A 79 1.04 0.12 2.36
C GLU A 79 2.50 0.45 2.68
N LEU A 80 3.32 -0.56 2.97
CA LEU A 80 4.73 -0.38 3.25
C LEU A 80 5.56 -1.04 2.16
N TYR A 81 6.51 -0.32 1.58
CA TYR A 81 7.44 -0.85 0.57
C TYR A 81 8.86 -0.94 1.07
N SER A 82 9.53 -2.05 0.75
CA SER A 82 10.97 -2.20 1.00
C SER A 82 11.84 -1.46 -0.02
N ARG A 83 11.27 -0.98 -1.13
CA ARG A 83 11.98 -0.27 -2.20
C ARG A 83 11.17 0.93 -2.69
N SER A 84 11.82 1.84 -3.42
CA SER A 84 11.14 2.98 -4.03
C SER A 84 10.04 2.53 -4.98
N THR A 85 9.00 3.34 -5.14
CA THR A 85 7.88 3.05 -6.06
C THR A 85 8.36 2.81 -7.49
N GLU A 86 9.40 3.55 -7.93
CA GLU A 86 10.05 3.34 -9.22
C GLU A 86 10.58 1.90 -9.37
N LEU A 87 11.23 1.35 -8.34
CA LEU A 87 11.73 -0.02 -8.39
C LEU A 87 10.61 -1.05 -8.24
N MET A 88 9.59 -0.73 -7.44
CA MET A 88 8.44 -1.61 -7.23
C MET A 88 7.59 -1.80 -8.49
N TYR A 89 7.65 -0.89 -9.46
CA TYR A 89 6.83 -0.95 -10.68
C TYR A 89 7.60 -0.80 -12.00
N GLY A 90 8.84 -0.31 -11.97
CA GLY A 90 9.68 -0.12 -13.14
C GLY A 90 10.40 -1.39 -13.57
N ASN A 91 10.75 -1.44 -14.87
CA ASN A 91 11.48 -2.55 -15.51
C ASN A 91 10.85 -3.91 -15.16
N LYS A 92 9.58 -4.04 -15.57
CA LYS A 92 8.74 -5.23 -15.32
C LYS A 92 9.10 -6.43 -16.20
N ASP A 93 10.01 -6.21 -17.15
CA ASP A 93 10.56 -7.18 -18.09
C ASP A 93 12.05 -7.44 -17.82
#